data_AF-A0A417V5P7-F1
#
_entry.id   AF-A0A417V5P7-F1
#
_cell.length_a   1.000
_cell.length_b   1.000
_cell.length_c   1.000
_cell.angle_alpha   90.00
_cell.angle_beta   90.00
_cell.angle_gamma   90.00
#
_symmetry.space_group_name_H-M   'P 1'
#
loop_
_entity.id
_entity.type
_entity.pdbx_description
1 polymer ?
#
loop_
_entity_poly.entity_id
_entity_poly.type
_entity_poly.pdbx_seq_one_letter_code
_entity_poly.pdbx_strand_id
1 'polypeptide(L)' 'MLIMTKDREILNLDNVLEIRANEENVECELMNGYIYTIQSFKTHKKAEDALDKILKQYDRGQRVIEL' A
#
# COMPACT_ATOMS: atom_id res chain seq x y z
N MET A 1 -5.74 -9.55 4.17
CA MET A 1 -6.34 -8.45 3.36
C MET A 1 -5.58 -8.36 2.04
N LEU A 2 -6.20 -7.98 0.91
CA LEU A 2 -5.53 -7.94 -0.39
C LEU A 2 -5.41 -6.48 -0.92
N ILE A 3 -4.22 -6.08 -1.36
CA ILE A 3 -4.00 -4.84 -2.13
C ILE A 3 -3.65 -5.21 -3.56
N MET A 4 -4.31 -4.57 -4.52
CA MET A 4 -3.91 -4.65 -5.91
C MET A 4 -2.92 -3.53 -6.19
N THR A 5 -1.70 -3.89 -6.60
CA THR A 5 -0.69 -2.92 -7.02
C THR A 5 -1.02 -2.39 -8.42
N LYS A 6 -0.35 -1.31 -8.80
CA LYS A 6 -0.44 -0.73 -10.16
C LYS A 6 -0.07 -1.74 -11.26
N ASP A 7 0.80 -2.70 -10.96
CA ASP A 7 1.22 -3.76 -11.89
C ASP A 7 0.24 -4.94 -11.92
N ARG A 8 -0.94 -4.79 -11.31
CA ARG A 8 -1.99 -5.82 -11.15
C ARG A 8 -1.54 -7.04 -10.35
N GLU A 9 -0.51 -6.88 -9.53
CA GLU A 9 -0.13 -7.90 -8.56
C GLU A 9 -1.03 -7.80 -7.34
N ILE A 10 -1.47 -8.94 -6.83
CA ILE A 10 -2.28 -9.02 -5.63
C ILE A 10 -1.35 -9.33 -4.47
N LEU A 11 -1.14 -8.35 -3.60
CA LEU A 11 -0.35 -8.50 -2.38
C LEU A 11 -1.25 -8.91 -1.23
N ASN A 12 -0.93 -10.05 -0.60
CA ASN A 12 -1.57 -10.44 0.65
C ASN A 12 -0.89 -9.75 1.83
N LEU A 13 -1.64 -8.87 2.47
CA LEU A 13 -1.23 -8.10 3.64
C LEU A 13 -1.13 -8.92 4.92
N ASP A 14 -1.52 -10.19 4.91
CA ASP A 14 -1.33 -11.07 6.06
C ASP A 14 0.16 -11.28 6.39
N ASN A 15 1.07 -10.99 5.45
CA ASN A 15 2.52 -11.05 5.61
C ASN A 15 3.21 -9.68 5.47
N VAL A 16 2.47 -8.57 5.57
CA VAL A 16 3.04 -7.21 5.49
C VAL A 16 3.52 -6.78 6.87
N LEU A 17 4.78 -6.32 6.93
CA LEU A 17 5.40 -5.73 8.10
C LEU A 17 4.99 -4.25 8.25
N GLU A 18 5.08 -3.50 7.16
CA GLU A 18 4.83 -2.06 7.15
C GLU A 18 4.30 -1.60 5.79
N ILE A 19 3.39 -0.61 5.78
CA ILE A 19 3.03 0.17 4.59
C ILE A 19 3.40 1.61 4.87
N ARG A 20 4.18 2.24 3.97
CA ARG A 20 4.66 3.61 4.15
C ARG A 20 4.63 4.40 2.85
N ALA A 21 4.54 5.72 2.98
CA ALA A 21 4.75 6.65 1.88
C ALA A 21 6.22 7.07 1.88
N ASN A 22 6.90 6.89 0.76
CA ASN A 22 8.30 7.25 0.57
C ASN A 22 8.44 8.12 -0.67
N GLU A 23 8.99 9.33 -0.54
CA GLU A 23 9.13 10.32 -1.61
C GLU A 23 7.88 10.45 -2.47
N GLU A 24 7.74 9.75 -3.59
CA GLU A 24 6.57 9.79 -4.46
C GLU A 24 5.78 8.47 -4.52
N ASN A 25 6.13 7.48 -3.71
CA ASN A 25 5.58 6.13 -3.76
C ASN A 25 4.85 5.77 -2.47
N VAL A 26 3.87 4.87 -2.60
CA VAL A 26 3.37 4.06 -1.50
C VAL A 26 3.99 2.68 -1.65
N GLU A 27 4.71 2.25 -0.62
CA GLU A 27 5.45 1.00 -0.57
C GLU A 27 4.90 0.12 0.55
N CYS A 28 5.00 -1.19 0.39
CA CYS A 28 4.84 -2.13 1.49
C CYS A 28 6.07 -3.03 1.63
N GLU A 29 6.49 -3.21 2.87
CA GLU A 29 7.53 -4.12 3.26
C GLU A 29 6.88 -5.41 3.80
N LEU A 30 7.30 -6.54 3.26
CA LEU A 30 6.87 -7.86 3.72
C LEU A 30 7.74 -8.33 4.89
N MET A 31 7.24 -9.25 5.71
CA MET A 31 8.01 -9.85 6.82
C MET A 31 9.31 -10.55 6.39
N ASN A 32 9.42 -10.93 5.12
CA ASN A 32 10.64 -11.51 4.54
C ASN A 32 11.65 -10.44 4.05
N GLY A 33 11.39 -9.16 4.31
CA GLY A 33 12.24 -8.02 3.94
C GLY A 33 12.09 -7.54 2.49
N TYR A 34 11.18 -8.12 1.70
CA TYR A 34 10.92 -7.64 0.34
C TYR A 34 10.03 -6.39 0.36
N ILE A 35 10.43 -5.37 -0.39
CA ILE A 35 9.69 -4.12 -0.54
C ILE A 35 9.02 -4.11 -1.92
N TYR A 36 7.72 -3.86 -1.94
CA TYR A 36 6.92 -3.68 -3.15
C TYR A 36 6.42 -2.25 -3.23
N THR A 37 6.49 -1.66 -4.43
CA THR A 37 5.78 -0.42 -4.70
C THR A 37 4.34 -0.75 -5.03
N ILE A 38 3.42 -0.29 -4.18
CA ILE A 38 1.99 -0.43 -4.42
C ILE A 38 1.55 0.53 -5.53
N GLN A 39 1.95 1.80 -5.41
CA GLN A 39 1.62 2.84 -6.37
C GLN A 39 2.59 4.02 -6.31
N SER A 40 2.92 4.56 -7.47
CA SER A 40 3.71 5.80 -7.61
C SER A 40 2.82 6.99 -7.95
N PHE A 41 3.16 8.14 -7.37
CA PHE A 41 2.50 9.42 -7.50
C PHE A 41 3.48 10.47 -8.05
N LYS A 42 2.99 11.71 -8.22
CA LYS A 42 3.82 12.84 -8.71
C LYS A 42 4.41 13.71 -7.60
N THR A 43 3.99 13.48 -6.36
CA THR A 43 4.33 14.32 -5.20
C THR A 43 4.16 13.51 -3.93
N HIS A 44 5.00 13.74 -2.93
CA HIS A 44 4.89 13.11 -1.61
C HIS A 44 3.53 13.23 -0.96
N LYS A 45 2.95 14.43 -0.98
CA LYS A 45 1.61 14.66 -0.43
C LYS A 45 0.54 13.73 -1.01
N LYS A 46 0.64 13.38 -2.30
CA LYS A 46 -0.32 12.44 -2.93
C LYS A 46 -0.08 11.00 -2.49
N ALA A 47 1.17 10.61 -2.24
CA ALA A 47 1.49 9.32 -1.68
C ALA A 47 0.99 9.21 -0.23
N GLU A 48 1.15 10.27 0.59
CA GLU A 48 0.57 10.33 1.94
C GLU A 48 -0.96 10.26 1.93
N ASP A 49 -1.62 11.05 1.07
CA ASP A 49 -3.09 11.02 0.93
C ASP A 49 -3.60 9.62 0.50
N ALA A 50 -2.84 8.91 -0.34
CA ALA A 50 -3.17 7.55 -0.74
C ALA A 50 -2.94 6.54 0.39
N LEU A 51 -1.83 6.66 1.13
CA LEU A 51 -1.56 5.84 2.31
C LEU A 51 -2.68 5.98 3.34
N ASP A 52 -3.11 7.20 3.65
CA ASP A 52 -4.20 7.46 4.60
C ASP A 52 -5.53 6.81 4.14
N LYS A 53 -5.81 6.81 2.83
CA LYS A 53 -6.95 6.07 2.28
C LYS A 53 -6.81 4.56 2.47
N ILE A 54 -5.64 3.98 2.19
CA ILE A 54 -5.38 2.54 2.39
C ILE A 54 -5.61 2.16 3.86
N LEU A 55 -5.03 2.91 4.78
CA LEU A 55 -5.15 2.66 6.22
C LEU A 55 -6.61 2.79 6.70
N LYS A 56 -7.34 3.80 6.23
CA LYS A 56 -8.78 3.96 6.56
C LYS A 56 -9.65 2.82 6.02
N GLN A 57 -9.34 2.29 4.83
CA GLN A 57 -10.04 1.13 4.28
C GLN A 57 -9.73 -0.13 5.10
N TYR A 58 -8.47 -0.28 5.54
CA TYR A 58 -8.06 -1.37 6.43
C TYR A 58 -8.78 -1.33 7.78
N ASP A 59 -8.81 -0.19 8.46
CA ASP A 59 -9.50 -0.01 9.74
C ASP A 59 -10.99 -0.32 9.66
N ARG A 60 -11.60 -0.09 8.48
CA ARG A 60 -13.01 -0.41 8.20
C ARG A 60 -13.24 -1.89 7.86
N GLY A 61 -12.21 -2.71 7.87
CA GLY A 61 -12.29 -4.15 7.58
C GLY A 61 -12.56 -4.46 6.11
N GLN A 62 -12.26 -3.55 5.19
CA GLN A 62 -12.38 -3.85 3.76
C GLN A 62 -11.35 -4.93 3.39
N ARG A 63 -11.84 -5.97 2.70
CA ARG A 63 -11.01 -7.13 2.33
C ARG A 63 -10.11 -6.86 1.11
N VAL A 64 -10.52 -5.95 0.25
CA VAL A 64 -9.82 -5.53 -0.97
C VAL A 64 -9.75 -4.01 -0.96
N ILE A 65 -8.54 -3.48 -1.11
CA ILE A 65 -8.29 -2.04 -1.23
C ILE A 65 -7.99 -1.74 -2.70
N GLU A 66 -8.85 -0.94 -3.32
CA GLU A 66 -8.65 -0.40 -4.67
C GLU A 66 -8.14 1.04 -4.57
N LEU A 67 -7.10 1.34 -5.37
CA LEU A 67 -6.34 2.59 -5.32
C LEU A 67 -6.53 3.48 -6.55
#